data_AF-A0A0H3DJ73-F1
#
_entry.id   AF-A0A0H3DJ73-F1
#
_cell.length_a   1.000
_cell.length_b   1.000
_cell.length_c   1.000
_cell.angle_alpha   90.00
_cell.angle_beta   90.00
_cell.angle_gamma   90.00
#
_symmetry.space_group_name_H-M   'P 1'
#
loop_
_entity.id
_entity.type
_entity.pdbx_description
1 polymer ?
#
loop_
_entity_poly.entity_id
_entity_poly.type
_entity_poly.pdbx_seq_one_letter_code
_entity_poly.pdbx_strand_id
1 'polypeptide(L)'
;MTETRVGLIEFGKAIHDSVTVPGLGELPGGQVSAGRAVRGARARLRRGDRIVEDHLRLGIMVRKKFFSSDVEPVTDAGFLKDVFVVVGRRDLGNGDALELYTDDTTGPDLSRQEAAASVVAPAFDPLTGFRAQVQVRAGVLRFGALCSSTRGGRPMRVLGLFGSAGPLEELPSGQVGTVLLGFQCDVPPLAGDALTAFPSPEFVEQRAGTAVVHGVSDLGQGAVVAAVEVPEGRSAAFEVGVRTRVLRPIGTTFNERSTVIASGLPVLSLARDGIAVRTTAGSRVFTVGLGTRDLRQNDVLEAYVPSPLSAPLLAPPPAPPVALVDVNAAPGSELARLPGLTQARVATALELRQRQGGFPDVEAFGVAIGLQPHEIVRLRGRATAGRVALPETGVRQLDI
;
A
#
# COMPACT_ATOMS: atom_id res chain seq x y z
N MET A 1 -0.16 -17.13 -14.78
CA MET A 1 -1.31 -16.61 -14.02
C MET A 1 -1.89 -15.50 -14.87
N THR A 2 -3.12 -15.65 -15.36
CA THR A 2 -3.67 -14.77 -16.40
C THR A 2 -4.84 -13.96 -15.84
N GLU A 3 -4.57 -12.74 -15.41
CA GLU A 3 -5.64 -11.84 -14.98
C GLU A 3 -6.34 -11.24 -16.20
N THR A 4 -7.66 -11.46 -16.30
CA THR A 4 -8.48 -10.87 -17.36
C THR A 4 -9.19 -9.64 -16.83
N ARG A 5 -8.86 -8.47 -17.38
CA ARG A 5 -9.60 -7.22 -17.10
C ARG A 5 -10.98 -7.31 -17.75
N VAL A 6 -12.02 -7.17 -16.94
CA VAL A 6 -13.42 -7.26 -17.37
C VAL A 6 -14.14 -5.92 -17.40
N GLY A 7 -13.61 -4.92 -16.71
CA GLY A 7 -14.21 -3.60 -16.67
C GLY A 7 -13.28 -2.49 -16.22
N LEU A 8 -13.74 -1.26 -16.40
CA LEU A 8 -13.14 -0.05 -15.86
C LEU A 8 -14.26 0.89 -15.43
N ILE A 9 -14.17 1.39 -14.20
CA ILE A 9 -15.01 2.46 -13.68
C ILE A 9 -14.12 3.69 -13.49
N GLU A 10 -14.49 4.83 -14.05
CA GLU A 10 -13.78 6.10 -13.86
C GLU A 10 -14.66 7.09 -13.09
N PHE A 11 -14.09 7.69 -12.04
CA PHE A 11 -14.77 8.66 -11.21
C PHE A 11 -14.61 10.09 -11.74
N GLY A 12 -15.68 10.87 -11.67
CA GLY A 12 -15.76 12.22 -12.27
C GLY A 12 -16.16 12.22 -13.75
N LYS A 13 -16.59 11.08 -14.30
CA LYS A 13 -17.18 10.98 -15.66
C LYS A 13 -18.68 10.68 -15.65
N ALA A 14 -19.25 10.37 -14.49
CA ALA A 14 -20.68 10.13 -14.35
C ALA A 14 -21.48 11.42 -14.58
N ILE A 15 -22.75 11.31 -14.96
CA ILE A 15 -23.65 12.47 -15.07
C ILE A 15 -23.91 13.07 -13.69
N HIS A 16 -23.86 12.24 -12.65
CA HIS A 16 -24.01 12.65 -11.26
C HIS A 16 -22.69 12.43 -10.52
N ASP A 17 -22.15 13.50 -9.96
CA ASP A 17 -20.86 13.47 -9.25
C ASP A 17 -20.91 12.68 -7.94
N SER A 18 -22.07 12.64 -7.28
CA SER A 18 -22.28 11.85 -6.06
C SER A 18 -23.74 11.48 -5.81
N VAL A 19 -23.96 10.54 -4.88
CA VAL A 19 -25.28 10.22 -4.34
C VAL A 19 -25.19 9.89 -2.85
N THR A 20 -26.14 10.40 -2.06
CA THR A 20 -26.27 10.03 -0.65
C THR A 20 -27.04 8.72 -0.51
N VAL A 21 -26.41 7.73 0.10
CA VAL A 21 -27.02 6.43 0.36
C VAL A 21 -27.22 6.24 1.87
N PRO A 22 -28.45 5.89 2.33
CA PRO A 22 -28.71 5.66 3.75
C PRO A 22 -27.72 4.66 4.37
N GLY A 23 -27.10 5.05 5.48
CA GLY A 23 -26.11 4.24 6.19
C GLY A 23 -24.71 4.21 5.57
N LEU A 24 -24.53 4.67 4.33
CA LEU A 24 -23.24 4.72 3.64
C LEU A 24 -22.69 6.15 3.50
N GLY A 25 -23.56 7.15 3.58
CA GLY A 25 -23.19 8.55 3.37
C GLY A 25 -23.12 8.88 1.88
N GLU A 26 -22.32 9.89 1.55
CA GLU A 26 -22.12 10.33 0.17
C GLU A 26 -21.15 9.39 -0.57
N LEU A 27 -21.59 8.87 -1.72
CA LEU A 27 -20.80 8.01 -2.59
C LEU A 27 -20.45 8.75 -3.89
N PRO A 28 -19.20 8.69 -4.37
CA PRO A 28 -18.81 9.31 -5.63
C PRO A 28 -19.40 8.56 -6.82
N GLY A 29 -19.78 9.31 -7.85
CA GLY A 29 -20.27 8.81 -9.12
C GLY A 29 -19.14 8.32 -10.01
N GLY A 30 -19.23 7.05 -10.40
CA GLY A 30 -18.35 6.44 -11.39
C GLY A 30 -19.12 6.11 -12.67
N GLN A 31 -18.44 6.13 -13.81
CA GLN A 31 -18.99 5.64 -15.07
C GLN A 31 -18.22 4.43 -15.55
N VAL A 32 -18.93 3.39 -15.99
CA VAL A 32 -18.32 2.21 -16.62
C VAL A 32 -17.83 2.58 -18.01
N SER A 33 -16.54 2.90 -18.15
CA SER A 33 -15.94 3.37 -19.40
C SER A 33 -15.33 2.24 -20.25
N ALA A 34 -15.21 1.03 -19.71
CA ALA A 34 -14.88 -0.14 -20.50
C ALA A 34 -15.51 -1.40 -19.91
N GLY A 35 -15.93 -2.32 -20.78
CA GLY A 35 -16.40 -3.65 -20.36
C GLY A 35 -17.68 -3.62 -19.52
N ARG A 36 -17.66 -4.34 -18.38
CA ARG A 36 -18.77 -4.39 -17.42
C ARG A 36 -18.25 -4.29 -15.99
N ALA A 37 -18.99 -3.57 -15.15
CA ALA A 37 -18.85 -3.65 -13.71
C ALA A 37 -19.75 -4.76 -13.17
N VAL A 38 -19.17 -5.69 -12.40
CA VAL A 38 -19.90 -6.81 -11.80
C VAL A 38 -19.67 -6.76 -10.30
N ARG A 39 -20.74 -6.83 -9.53
CA ARG A 39 -20.67 -6.87 -8.06
C ARG A 39 -19.84 -8.07 -7.60
N GLY A 40 -18.98 -7.85 -6.62
CA GLY A 40 -18.04 -8.85 -6.11
C GLY A 40 -16.76 -9.00 -6.95
N ALA A 41 -16.68 -8.40 -8.15
CA ALA A 41 -15.46 -8.44 -8.94
C ALA A 41 -14.29 -7.80 -8.17
N ARG A 42 -13.11 -8.39 -8.35
CA ARG A 42 -11.87 -7.84 -7.81
C ARG A 42 -11.56 -6.53 -8.53
N ALA A 43 -11.08 -5.55 -7.79
CA ALA A 43 -10.74 -4.25 -8.32
C ALA A 43 -9.33 -3.82 -7.88
N ARG A 44 -8.68 -3.06 -8.75
CA ARG A 44 -7.50 -2.25 -8.42
C ARG A 44 -7.89 -0.78 -8.46
N LEU A 45 -7.58 -0.05 -7.40
CA LEU A 45 -7.73 1.41 -7.38
C LEU A 45 -6.51 2.05 -8.00
N ARG A 46 -6.74 2.79 -9.08
CA ARG A 46 -5.76 3.61 -9.76
C ARG A 46 -6.00 5.08 -9.49
N ARG A 47 -4.93 5.79 -9.14
CA ARG A 47 -4.90 7.25 -9.01
C ARG A 47 -3.77 7.77 -9.90
N GLY A 48 -4.15 8.19 -11.09
CA GLY A 48 -3.19 8.49 -12.16
C GLY A 48 -2.37 7.26 -12.58
N ASP A 49 -1.06 7.32 -12.32
CA ASP A 49 -0.11 6.25 -12.64
C ASP A 49 0.09 5.25 -11.49
N ARG A 50 -0.47 5.48 -10.30
CA ARG A 50 -0.26 4.64 -9.11
C ARG A 50 -1.41 3.64 -8.89
N ILE A 51 -1.08 2.44 -8.42
CA ILE A 51 -2.07 1.50 -7.87
C ILE A 51 -2.09 1.71 -6.36
N VAL A 52 -3.08 2.47 -5.91
CA VAL A 52 -3.24 2.82 -4.49
C VAL A 52 -3.67 1.58 -3.70
N GLU A 53 -4.46 0.69 -4.30
CA GLU A 53 -4.90 -0.52 -3.61
C GLU A 53 -5.18 -1.63 -4.62
N ASP A 54 -4.86 -2.87 -4.26
CA ASP A 54 -5.21 -4.09 -4.99
C ASP A 54 -6.08 -4.97 -4.10
N HIS A 55 -6.73 -5.96 -4.70
CA HIS A 55 -7.66 -6.87 -4.04
C HIS A 55 -8.81 -6.14 -3.35
N LEU A 56 -9.19 -4.96 -3.87
CA LEU A 56 -10.49 -4.39 -3.58
C LEU A 56 -11.57 -5.32 -4.15
N ARG A 57 -12.78 -5.23 -3.62
CA ARG A 57 -13.95 -5.84 -4.24
C ARG A 57 -15.07 -4.82 -4.35
N LEU A 58 -15.82 -4.91 -5.44
CA LEU A 58 -17.08 -4.18 -5.62
C LEU A 58 -18.14 -4.72 -4.66
N GLY A 59 -18.08 -4.30 -3.39
CA GLY A 59 -18.89 -4.89 -2.34
C GLY A 59 -20.34 -4.44 -2.38
N ILE A 60 -20.57 -3.16 -2.69
CA ILE A 60 -21.90 -2.60 -2.94
C ILE A 60 -21.83 -1.83 -4.25
N MET A 61 -22.83 -2.00 -5.10
CA MET A 61 -22.99 -1.25 -6.34
C MET A 61 -24.45 -0.87 -6.46
N VAL A 62 -24.71 0.43 -6.58
CA VAL A 62 -26.06 0.98 -6.73
C VAL A 62 -26.12 1.87 -7.96
N ARG A 63 -27.33 2.07 -8.45
CA ARG A 63 -27.63 2.96 -9.57
C ARG A 63 -28.82 3.83 -9.22
N LYS A 64 -28.85 5.06 -9.72
CA LYS A 64 -30.00 5.95 -9.60
C LYS A 64 -31.12 5.50 -10.55
N LYS A 65 -32.35 5.39 -10.05
CA LYS A 65 -33.51 5.06 -10.88
C LYS A 65 -33.78 6.19 -11.87
N PHE A 66 -34.19 5.84 -13.09
CA PHE A 66 -34.56 6.84 -14.10
C PHE A 66 -35.69 7.73 -13.54
N PHE A 67 -35.48 9.06 -13.58
CA PHE A 67 -36.43 10.08 -13.09
C PHE A 67 -36.69 10.11 -11.57
N SER A 68 -35.90 9.42 -10.74
CA SER A 68 -36.02 9.50 -9.27
C SER A 68 -34.67 9.87 -8.61
N SER A 69 -34.73 10.42 -7.40
CA SER A 69 -33.57 10.51 -6.49
C SER A 69 -33.20 9.17 -5.87
N ASP A 70 -34.07 8.17 -5.98
CA ASP A 70 -33.88 6.86 -5.36
C ASP A 70 -32.74 6.08 -6.03
N VAL A 71 -32.04 5.32 -5.20
CA VAL A 71 -31.02 4.36 -5.63
C VAL A 71 -31.54 2.93 -5.52
N GLU A 72 -31.07 2.06 -6.40
CA GLU A 72 -31.33 0.62 -6.34
C GLU A 72 -30.03 -0.18 -6.43
N PRO A 73 -29.93 -1.30 -5.70
CA PRO A 73 -28.79 -2.20 -5.82
C PRO A 73 -28.79 -2.86 -7.19
N VAL A 74 -27.62 -2.95 -7.81
CA VAL A 74 -27.42 -3.61 -9.10
C VAL A 74 -26.32 -4.65 -9.01
N THR A 75 -26.50 -5.76 -9.72
CA THR A 75 -25.53 -6.85 -9.79
C THR A 75 -24.49 -6.63 -10.87
N ASP A 76 -24.87 -5.98 -11.97
CA ASP A 76 -24.01 -5.66 -13.08
C ASP A 76 -24.38 -4.30 -13.70
N ALA A 77 -23.39 -3.66 -14.31
CA ALA A 77 -23.56 -2.44 -15.08
C ALA A 77 -22.69 -2.48 -16.33
N GLY A 78 -23.31 -2.26 -17.49
CA GLY A 78 -22.63 -2.23 -18.78
C GLY A 78 -21.93 -0.91 -19.08
N PHE A 79 -21.27 -0.86 -20.24
CA PHE A 79 -20.62 0.34 -20.78
C PHE A 79 -21.55 1.58 -20.79
N LEU A 80 -20.98 2.73 -20.43
CA LEU A 80 -21.65 4.04 -20.29
C LEU A 80 -22.78 4.10 -19.26
N LYS A 81 -22.79 3.17 -18.30
CA LYS A 81 -23.70 3.26 -17.15
C LYS A 81 -23.02 3.94 -15.98
N ASP A 82 -23.73 4.88 -15.39
CA ASP A 82 -23.35 5.50 -14.12
C ASP A 82 -23.65 4.54 -12.97
N VAL A 83 -22.69 4.41 -12.07
CA VAL A 83 -22.71 3.53 -10.91
C VAL A 83 -22.13 4.25 -9.69
N PHE A 84 -22.60 3.87 -8.52
CA PHE A 84 -22.03 4.30 -7.24
C PHE A 84 -21.61 3.05 -6.49
N VAL A 85 -20.35 3.01 -6.05
CA VAL A 85 -19.73 1.78 -5.56
C VAL A 85 -19.11 1.97 -4.19
N VAL A 86 -19.12 0.91 -3.39
CA VAL A 86 -18.39 0.83 -2.12
C VAL A 86 -17.42 -0.33 -2.18
N VAL A 87 -16.14 -0.02 -1.99
CA VAL A 87 -15.03 -0.98 -2.09
C VAL A 87 -14.19 -1.08 -0.80
N GLY A 88 -14.62 -0.42 0.28
CA GLY A 88 -13.84 -0.31 1.52
C GLY A 88 -12.83 0.85 1.49
N ARG A 89 -13.08 1.88 0.67
CA ARG A 89 -12.33 3.14 0.60
C ARG A 89 -13.31 4.31 0.65
N ARG A 90 -13.02 5.32 1.46
CA ARG A 90 -13.81 6.57 1.56
C ARG A 90 -13.25 7.71 0.73
N ASP A 91 -11.98 7.61 0.34
CA ASP A 91 -11.25 8.66 -0.37
C ASP A 91 -11.32 8.52 -1.90
N LEU A 92 -12.28 7.74 -2.42
CA LEU A 92 -12.51 7.68 -3.85
C LEU A 92 -12.95 9.05 -4.35
N GLY A 93 -12.27 9.60 -5.35
CA GLY A 93 -12.55 10.94 -5.86
C GLY A 93 -12.35 11.08 -7.37
N ASN A 94 -12.58 12.28 -7.87
CA ASN A 94 -12.43 12.59 -9.29
C ASN A 94 -11.01 12.29 -9.79
N GLY A 95 -10.92 11.58 -10.93
CA GLY A 95 -9.65 11.13 -11.50
C GLY A 95 -9.16 9.77 -10.98
N ASP A 96 -9.83 9.18 -9.99
CA ASP A 96 -9.62 7.78 -9.63
C ASP A 96 -10.28 6.84 -10.65
N ALA A 97 -9.75 5.62 -10.75
CA ALA A 97 -10.33 4.56 -11.55
C ALA A 97 -10.27 3.20 -10.85
N LEU A 98 -11.30 2.38 -11.03
CA LEU A 98 -11.32 0.97 -10.60
C LEU A 98 -11.19 0.07 -11.81
N GLU A 99 -10.04 -0.59 -11.94
CA GLU A 99 -9.84 -1.65 -12.92
C GLU A 99 -10.37 -2.96 -12.38
N LEU A 100 -11.26 -3.62 -13.11
CA LEU A 100 -12.01 -4.78 -12.63
C LEU A 100 -11.49 -6.07 -13.26
N TYR A 101 -11.35 -7.10 -12.44
CA TYR A 101 -10.74 -8.37 -12.82
C TYR A 101 -11.61 -9.55 -12.37
N THR A 102 -11.52 -10.66 -13.11
CA THR A 102 -12.23 -11.93 -12.82
C THR A 102 -11.38 -13.02 -12.18
N ASP A 103 -10.06 -12.82 -12.13
CA ASP A 103 -9.15 -13.84 -11.60
C ASP A 103 -8.95 -13.68 -10.08
N ASP A 104 -9.19 -14.77 -9.34
CA ASP A 104 -9.03 -14.90 -7.90
C ASP A 104 -7.81 -15.74 -7.50
N THR A 105 -6.96 -16.15 -8.45
CA THR A 105 -5.91 -17.12 -8.19
C THR A 105 -4.82 -16.58 -7.24
N THR A 106 -4.64 -15.26 -7.13
CA THR A 106 -3.77 -14.64 -6.12
C THR A 106 -4.64 -14.12 -4.99
N GLY A 107 -4.64 -14.82 -3.85
CA GLY A 107 -5.23 -14.30 -2.63
C GLY A 107 -4.35 -13.20 -2.01
N PRO A 108 -4.94 -12.26 -1.26
CA PRO A 108 -4.16 -11.33 -0.45
C PRO A 108 -3.36 -12.07 0.63
N ASP A 109 -2.35 -11.42 1.20
CA ASP A 109 -1.62 -11.98 2.33
C ASP A 109 -2.49 -12.02 3.59
N LEU A 110 -2.72 -13.23 4.11
CA LEU A 110 -3.50 -13.51 5.31
C LEU A 110 -2.64 -14.08 6.44
N SER A 111 -1.30 -14.04 6.32
CA SER A 111 -0.41 -14.69 7.29
C SER A 111 -0.37 -13.95 8.62
N ARG A 112 -0.64 -12.63 8.63
CA ARG A 112 -0.59 -11.78 9.81
C ARG A 112 -1.97 -11.28 10.18
N GLN A 113 -2.44 -11.67 11.36
CA GLN A 113 -3.70 -11.17 11.91
C GLN A 113 -3.46 -9.83 12.61
N GLU A 114 -4.31 -8.84 12.33
CA GLU A 114 -4.31 -7.54 13.01
C GLU A 114 -5.39 -7.48 14.09
N ALA A 115 -6.56 -8.05 13.81
CA ALA A 115 -7.66 -8.10 14.77
C ALA A 115 -8.50 -9.37 14.64
N ALA A 116 -9.17 -9.72 15.73
CA ALA A 116 -10.17 -10.77 15.76
C ALA A 116 -11.43 -10.23 16.43
N ALA A 117 -12.57 -10.40 15.77
CA ALA A 117 -13.87 -10.04 16.28
C ALA A 117 -14.83 -11.24 16.23
N SER A 118 -15.85 -11.24 17.09
CA SER A 118 -16.91 -12.25 17.09
C SER A 118 -18.22 -11.60 16.64
N VAL A 119 -18.91 -12.23 15.71
CA VAL A 119 -20.23 -11.80 15.25
C VAL A 119 -21.25 -12.04 16.36
N VAL A 120 -21.90 -10.98 16.82
CA VAL A 120 -22.94 -11.03 17.86
C VAL A 120 -24.32 -11.17 17.21
N ALA A 121 -24.63 -10.30 16.24
CA ALA A 121 -25.93 -10.28 15.58
C ALA A 121 -25.76 -9.97 14.08
N PRO A 122 -25.91 -10.97 13.19
CA PRO A 122 -25.92 -10.73 11.76
C PRO A 122 -27.24 -10.10 11.32
N ALA A 123 -27.20 -9.28 10.28
CA ALA A 123 -28.36 -8.71 9.62
C ALA A 123 -28.13 -8.58 8.12
N PHE A 124 -29.22 -8.51 7.37
CA PHE A 124 -29.19 -8.27 5.93
C PHE A 124 -30.05 -7.06 5.59
N ASP A 125 -29.54 -6.21 4.71
CA ASP A 125 -30.23 -5.06 4.18
C ASP A 125 -30.29 -5.18 2.64
N PRO A 126 -31.46 -5.02 2.00
CA PRO A 126 -31.57 -5.21 0.55
C PRO A 126 -30.69 -4.27 -0.28
N LEU A 127 -30.38 -3.08 0.23
CA LEU A 127 -29.60 -2.07 -0.49
C LEU A 127 -28.09 -2.24 -0.25
N THR A 128 -27.70 -2.54 0.98
CA THR A 128 -26.31 -2.53 1.44
C THR A 128 -25.75 -3.91 1.72
N GLY A 129 -26.54 -4.98 1.67
CA GLY A 129 -26.10 -6.36 1.83
C GLY A 129 -25.94 -6.78 3.28
N PHE A 130 -24.95 -7.62 3.57
CA PHE A 130 -24.72 -8.12 4.93
C PHE A 130 -24.08 -7.06 5.82
N ARG A 131 -24.58 -6.99 7.05
CA ARG A 131 -23.93 -6.28 8.16
C ARG A 131 -23.96 -7.16 9.40
N ALA A 132 -23.05 -6.94 10.32
CA ALA A 132 -22.98 -7.69 11.56
C ALA A 132 -22.65 -6.76 12.72
N GLN A 133 -23.38 -6.87 13.82
CA GLN A 133 -22.87 -6.40 15.10
C GLN A 133 -21.75 -7.34 15.52
N VAL A 134 -20.58 -6.79 15.87
CA VAL A 134 -19.39 -7.55 16.25
C VAL A 134 -18.86 -7.05 17.59
N GLN A 135 -18.24 -7.95 18.34
CA GLN A 135 -17.42 -7.61 19.50
C GLN A 135 -15.96 -7.91 19.18
N VAL A 136 -15.09 -6.89 19.22
CA VAL A 136 -13.66 -7.08 18.96
C VAL A 136 -13.03 -7.76 20.18
N ARG A 137 -12.42 -8.93 19.97
CA ARG A 137 -11.80 -9.77 21.01
C ARG A 137 -10.31 -9.46 21.18
N ALA A 138 -9.64 -9.13 20.09
CA ALA A 138 -8.21 -8.81 20.08
C ALA A 138 -7.89 -7.83 18.95
N GLY A 139 -6.89 -6.99 19.17
CA GLY A 139 -6.41 -6.02 18.18
C GLY A 139 -7.35 -4.85 17.96
N VAL A 140 -7.30 -4.27 16.76
CA VAL A 140 -8.12 -3.12 16.36
C VAL A 140 -8.72 -3.40 14.98
N LEU A 141 -10.06 -3.46 14.91
CA LEU A 141 -10.76 -3.63 13.64
C LEU A 141 -10.88 -2.26 12.95
N ARG A 142 -10.38 -2.14 11.72
CA ARG A 142 -10.35 -0.87 10.98
C ARG A 142 -11.37 -0.84 9.86
N PHE A 143 -11.84 0.36 9.51
CA PHE A 143 -12.53 0.59 8.24
C PHE A 143 -11.60 0.19 7.07
N GLY A 144 -12.16 -0.43 6.03
CA GLY A 144 -11.39 -0.88 4.87
C GLY A 144 -10.51 -2.12 5.10
N ALA A 145 -10.40 -2.60 6.34
CA ALA A 145 -9.61 -3.78 6.67
C ALA A 145 -10.05 -4.99 5.85
N LEU A 146 -9.07 -5.75 5.37
CA LEU A 146 -9.32 -7.05 4.78
C LEU A 146 -9.68 -8.02 5.91
N CYS A 147 -10.72 -8.82 5.72
CA CYS A 147 -11.22 -9.75 6.71
C CYS A 147 -11.54 -11.11 6.09
N SER A 148 -11.55 -12.14 6.92
CA SER A 148 -12.08 -13.46 6.60
C SER A 148 -13.02 -13.92 7.69
N SER A 149 -14.04 -14.70 7.31
CA SER A 149 -14.93 -15.37 8.25
C SER A 149 -14.46 -16.81 8.49
N THR A 150 -14.55 -17.27 9.75
CA THR A 150 -14.32 -18.67 10.13
C THR A 150 -15.17 -19.69 9.36
N ARG A 151 -16.32 -19.27 8.84
CA ARG A 151 -17.19 -20.09 7.99
C ARG A 151 -16.60 -20.36 6.60
N GLY A 152 -15.48 -19.72 6.27
CA GLY A 152 -14.85 -19.76 4.96
C GLY A 152 -15.42 -18.71 4.01
N GLY A 153 -15.20 -18.94 2.72
CA GLY A 153 -15.46 -17.96 1.68
C GLY A 153 -14.23 -17.11 1.36
N ARG A 154 -14.39 -16.23 0.37
CA ARG A 154 -13.31 -15.35 -0.07
C ARG A 154 -13.04 -14.26 0.97
N PRO A 155 -11.78 -13.79 1.09
CA PRO A 155 -11.48 -12.58 1.84
C PRO A 155 -12.30 -11.40 1.32
N MET A 156 -12.73 -10.58 2.25
CA MET A 156 -13.72 -9.51 2.07
C MET A 156 -13.27 -8.26 2.83
N ARG A 157 -13.72 -7.08 2.42
CA ARG A 157 -13.37 -5.83 3.12
C ARG A 157 -14.47 -5.32 4.03
N VAL A 158 -14.08 -4.69 5.12
CA VAL A 158 -14.97 -3.86 5.95
C VAL A 158 -15.37 -2.63 5.13
N LEU A 159 -16.59 -2.62 4.59
CA LEU A 159 -17.12 -1.53 3.76
C LEU A 159 -17.65 -0.36 4.57
N GLY A 160 -17.84 -0.56 5.87
CA GLY A 160 -18.34 0.42 6.81
C GLY A 160 -18.14 -0.07 8.23
N LEU A 161 -17.81 0.83 9.13
CA LEU A 161 -17.61 0.56 10.55
C LEU A 161 -18.35 1.63 11.33
N PHE A 162 -19.22 1.21 12.27
CA PHE A 162 -20.12 2.10 12.98
C PHE A 162 -20.16 1.76 14.46
N GLY A 163 -20.02 2.78 15.31
CA GLY A 163 -20.29 2.73 16.74
C GLY A 163 -21.70 3.22 17.05
N SER A 164 -21.99 3.38 18.34
CA SER A 164 -23.25 3.98 18.81
C SER A 164 -23.42 5.43 18.38
N ALA A 165 -22.32 6.17 18.24
CA ALA A 165 -22.32 7.59 17.86
C ALA A 165 -22.24 7.85 16.35
N GLY A 166 -22.18 6.80 15.50
CA GLY A 166 -22.07 6.94 14.05
C GLY A 166 -20.83 6.23 13.47
N PRO A 167 -20.36 6.64 12.27
CA PRO A 167 -19.25 5.99 11.60
C PRO A 167 -17.94 6.12 12.37
N LEU A 168 -17.12 5.06 12.36
CA LEU A 168 -15.81 4.99 12.99
C LEU A 168 -14.74 4.67 11.93
N GLU A 169 -13.50 5.04 12.23
CA GLU A 169 -12.32 4.57 11.50
C GLU A 169 -11.74 3.29 12.12
N GLU A 170 -11.84 3.17 13.44
CA GLU A 170 -11.26 2.07 14.22
C GLU A 170 -12.21 1.62 15.33
N LEU A 171 -12.22 0.32 15.61
CA LEU A 171 -12.95 -0.31 16.69
C LEU A 171 -11.96 -1.14 17.53
N PRO A 172 -11.48 -0.61 18.67
CA PRO A 172 -10.53 -1.31 19.54
C PRO A 172 -11.09 -2.57 20.20
N SER A 173 -10.19 -3.43 20.67
CA SER A 173 -10.51 -4.61 21.49
C SER A 173 -11.41 -4.26 22.69
N GLY A 174 -12.37 -5.14 22.97
CA GLY A 174 -13.37 -4.99 24.02
C GLY A 174 -14.62 -4.21 23.59
N GLN A 175 -14.58 -3.48 22.48
CA GLN A 175 -15.72 -2.69 22.01
C GLN A 175 -16.66 -3.49 21.12
N VAL A 176 -17.91 -3.02 21.07
CA VAL A 176 -18.97 -3.52 20.19
C VAL A 176 -19.27 -2.47 19.13
N GLY A 177 -19.40 -2.89 17.88
CA GLY A 177 -19.75 -2.02 16.77
C GLY A 177 -20.50 -2.78 15.68
N THR A 178 -21.00 -2.06 14.68
CA THR A 178 -21.60 -2.65 13.49
C THR A 178 -20.61 -2.57 12.34
N VAL A 179 -20.37 -3.70 11.69
CA VAL A 179 -19.52 -3.84 10.52
C VAL A 179 -20.42 -4.07 9.31
N LEU A 180 -20.24 -3.26 8.28
CA LEU A 180 -20.86 -3.46 6.98
C LEU A 180 -19.93 -4.28 6.08
N LEU A 181 -20.42 -5.41 5.62
CA LEU A 181 -19.68 -6.39 4.84
C LEU A 181 -20.10 -6.38 3.36
N GLY A 182 -21.31 -5.90 3.07
CA GLY A 182 -21.79 -5.79 1.71
C GLY A 182 -22.28 -7.10 1.12
N PHE A 183 -22.27 -7.17 -0.21
CA PHE A 183 -22.56 -8.38 -0.98
C PHE A 183 -21.28 -9.19 -1.29
N GLN A 184 -20.19 -8.95 -0.57
CA GLN A 184 -18.93 -9.69 -0.71
C GLN A 184 -18.96 -11.05 -0.01
N CYS A 185 -19.90 -11.26 0.91
CA CYS A 185 -20.04 -12.52 1.61
C CYS A 185 -20.58 -13.59 0.67
N ASP A 186 -19.73 -14.54 0.28
CA ASP A 186 -20.20 -15.76 -0.39
C ASP A 186 -21.09 -16.59 0.54
N VAL A 187 -20.78 -16.55 1.85
CA VAL A 187 -21.52 -17.26 2.88
C VAL A 187 -22.06 -16.25 3.91
N PRO A 188 -23.37 -16.24 4.19
CA PRO A 188 -23.96 -15.35 5.19
C PRO A 188 -23.30 -15.53 6.58
N PRO A 189 -22.92 -14.44 7.28
CA PRO A 189 -22.38 -14.54 8.63
C PRO A 189 -23.48 -14.97 9.61
N LEU A 190 -23.14 -15.82 10.59
CA LEU A 190 -24.02 -16.13 11.72
C LEU A 190 -23.45 -15.62 13.05
N ALA A 191 -24.32 -15.52 14.05
CA ALA A 191 -23.90 -15.28 15.43
C ALA A 191 -22.90 -16.36 15.89
N GLY A 192 -21.81 -15.92 16.51
CA GLY A 192 -20.71 -16.78 16.94
C GLY A 192 -19.56 -16.89 15.94
N ASP A 193 -19.77 -16.58 14.66
CA ASP A 193 -18.68 -16.61 13.67
C ASP A 193 -17.55 -15.65 14.08
N ALA A 194 -16.29 -16.06 13.91
CA ALA A 194 -15.17 -15.12 14.07
C ALA A 194 -14.87 -14.43 12.73
N LEU A 195 -14.64 -13.12 12.83
CA LEU A 195 -14.12 -12.25 11.78
C LEU A 195 -12.67 -11.90 12.11
N THR A 196 -11.74 -12.39 11.31
CA THR A 196 -10.31 -12.08 11.45
C THR A 196 -9.93 -11.02 10.45
N ALA A 197 -9.38 -9.90 10.92
CA ALA A 197 -8.86 -8.83 10.09
C ALA A 197 -7.36 -8.95 9.88
N PHE A 198 -6.92 -8.54 8.69
CA PHE A 198 -5.54 -8.59 8.22
C PHE A 198 -5.10 -7.19 7.80
N PRO A 199 -3.81 -6.86 7.94
CA PRO A 199 -3.30 -5.56 7.57
C PRO A 199 -3.49 -5.30 6.07
N SER A 200 -3.96 -4.10 5.74
CA SER A 200 -3.98 -3.59 4.37
C SER A 200 -2.81 -2.61 4.22
N PRO A 201 -1.91 -2.78 3.24
CA PRO A 201 -0.83 -1.83 3.04
C PRO A 201 -1.38 -0.49 2.49
N GLU A 202 -0.72 0.63 2.80
CA GLU A 202 -1.17 1.97 2.33
C GLU A 202 -1.14 2.15 0.80
N PHE A 203 -0.25 1.42 0.15
CA PHE A 203 -0.26 1.17 -1.28
C PHE A 203 0.14 -0.28 -1.52
N VAL A 204 -0.30 -0.88 -2.63
CA VAL A 204 0.18 -2.23 -3.00
C VAL A 204 1.35 -2.11 -3.96
N GLU A 205 1.29 -1.19 -4.93
CA GLU A 205 2.29 -1.06 -5.99
C GLU A 205 2.43 0.40 -6.46
N GLN A 206 3.66 0.91 -6.51
CA GLN A 206 3.97 2.16 -7.20
C GLN A 206 4.51 1.85 -8.60
N ARG A 207 3.83 2.31 -9.65
CA ARG A 207 4.32 2.19 -11.01
C ARG A 207 5.58 3.03 -11.19
N ALA A 208 6.64 2.40 -11.67
CA ALA A 208 7.92 3.02 -11.93
C ALA A 208 8.03 3.45 -13.42
N GLY A 209 7.50 2.64 -14.34
CA GLY A 209 7.59 2.94 -15.76
C GLY A 209 6.70 2.09 -16.64
N THR A 210 6.57 2.51 -17.90
CA THR A 210 5.88 1.75 -18.95
C THR A 210 6.69 1.72 -20.22
N ALA A 211 6.74 0.58 -20.88
CA ALA A 211 7.34 0.47 -22.21
C ALA A 211 6.54 -0.52 -23.07
N VAL A 212 6.56 -0.33 -24.38
CA VAL A 212 5.93 -1.21 -25.38
C VAL A 212 7.01 -2.03 -26.04
N VAL A 213 6.79 -3.33 -26.21
CA VAL A 213 7.72 -4.24 -26.87
C VAL A 213 7.65 -4.07 -28.38
N HIS A 214 8.77 -3.74 -29.02
CA HIS A 214 8.88 -3.61 -30.48
C HIS A 214 9.56 -4.82 -31.14
N GLY A 215 10.49 -5.46 -30.43
CA GLY A 215 11.21 -6.62 -30.93
C GLY A 215 11.60 -7.55 -29.79
N VAL A 216 11.64 -8.84 -30.06
CA VAL A 216 11.89 -9.88 -29.07
C VAL A 216 12.98 -10.81 -29.59
N SER A 217 14.05 -10.99 -28.81
CA SER A 217 15.17 -11.87 -29.09
C SER A 217 15.28 -12.90 -27.98
N ASP A 218 15.12 -14.18 -28.31
CA ASP A 218 15.35 -15.29 -27.37
C ASP A 218 16.86 -15.49 -27.18
N LEU A 219 17.33 -15.43 -25.94
CA LEU A 219 18.74 -15.67 -25.60
C LEU A 219 19.03 -17.13 -25.25
N GLY A 220 18.03 -18.00 -25.24
CA GLY A 220 18.10 -19.35 -24.68
C GLY A 220 17.93 -19.36 -23.16
N GLN A 221 17.90 -20.57 -22.56
CA GLN A 221 17.76 -20.79 -21.11
C GLN A 221 16.50 -20.23 -20.42
N GLY A 222 15.54 -19.66 -21.16
CA GLY A 222 14.32 -19.12 -20.55
C GLY A 222 14.33 -17.61 -20.34
N ALA A 223 15.41 -16.93 -20.72
CA ALA A 223 15.49 -15.47 -20.72
C ALA A 223 15.24 -14.92 -22.11
N VAL A 224 14.46 -13.85 -22.18
CA VAL A 224 14.18 -13.14 -23.42
C VAL A 224 14.59 -11.69 -23.26
N VAL A 225 15.15 -11.13 -24.32
CA VAL A 225 15.48 -9.71 -24.40
C VAL A 225 14.55 -9.02 -25.37
N ALA A 226 13.93 -7.94 -24.93
CA ALA A 226 13.06 -7.12 -25.75
C ALA A 226 13.62 -5.73 -25.99
N ALA A 227 13.57 -5.29 -27.25
CA ALA A 227 13.68 -3.88 -27.59
C ALA A 227 12.35 -3.22 -27.26
N VAL A 228 12.38 -2.19 -26.43
CA VAL A 228 11.19 -1.54 -25.90
C VAL A 228 11.24 -0.03 -26.08
N GLU A 229 10.06 0.56 -26.29
CA GLU A 229 9.87 2.00 -26.43
C GLU A 229 8.96 2.55 -25.32
N VAL A 230 9.32 3.68 -24.73
CA VAL A 230 8.48 4.39 -23.77
C VAL A 230 7.56 5.33 -24.55
N PRO A 231 6.23 5.15 -24.44
CA PRO A 231 5.29 6.06 -25.10
C PRO A 231 5.46 7.49 -24.61
N GLU A 232 5.24 8.46 -25.51
CA GLU A 232 5.32 9.88 -25.15
C GLU A 232 4.38 10.21 -23.97
N GLY A 233 4.88 11.04 -23.05
CA GLY A 233 4.15 11.43 -21.84
C GLY A 233 4.08 10.37 -20.73
N ARG A 234 4.70 9.20 -20.88
CA ARG A 234 4.78 8.18 -19.82
C ARG A 234 6.14 8.17 -19.12
N SER A 235 6.15 7.74 -17.86
CA SER A 235 7.38 7.53 -17.11
C SER A 235 8.12 6.29 -17.58
N ALA A 236 9.45 6.34 -17.49
CA ALA A 236 10.39 5.37 -18.04
C ALA A 236 11.32 4.77 -16.98
N ALA A 237 10.96 4.76 -15.69
CA ALA A 237 11.88 4.27 -14.67
C ALA A 237 11.85 2.74 -14.65
N PHE A 238 12.86 2.13 -15.26
CA PHE A 238 13.15 0.70 -15.12
C PHE A 238 14.49 0.57 -14.41
N GLU A 239 14.57 -0.36 -13.47
CA GLU A 239 15.78 -0.69 -12.73
C GLU A 239 15.95 -2.21 -12.71
N VAL A 240 17.18 -2.70 -12.82
CA VAL A 240 17.46 -4.13 -12.66
C VAL A 240 16.97 -4.60 -11.29
N GLY A 241 16.14 -5.64 -11.28
CA GLY A 241 15.50 -6.17 -10.08
C GLY A 241 14.08 -5.64 -9.82
N VAL A 242 13.65 -4.55 -10.49
CA VAL A 242 12.27 -4.06 -10.36
C VAL A 242 11.28 -5.11 -10.87
N ARG A 243 10.11 -5.21 -10.22
CA ARG A 243 9.05 -6.11 -10.67
C ARG A 243 8.37 -5.52 -11.90
N THR A 244 8.03 -6.38 -12.84
CA THR A 244 7.39 -6.03 -14.10
C THR A 244 6.21 -6.95 -14.34
N ARG A 245 5.10 -6.38 -14.83
CA ARG A 245 3.99 -7.15 -15.40
C ARG A 245 3.94 -6.93 -16.91
N VAL A 246 3.53 -7.98 -17.62
CA VAL A 246 3.38 -8.00 -19.07
C VAL A 246 1.89 -7.98 -19.39
N LEU A 247 1.43 -6.92 -20.02
CA LEU A 247 0.05 -6.78 -20.49
C LEU A 247 0.01 -6.99 -22.00
N ARG A 248 -0.85 -7.89 -22.47
CA ARG A 248 -1.11 -8.10 -23.89
C ARG A 248 -2.40 -7.37 -24.27
N PRO A 249 -2.34 -6.35 -25.14
CA PRO A 249 -3.55 -5.72 -25.67
C PRO A 249 -4.39 -6.74 -26.45
N ILE A 250 -5.70 -6.71 -26.24
CA ILE A 250 -6.71 -7.52 -26.93
C ILE A 250 -7.85 -6.58 -27.32
N GLY A 251 -8.11 -6.43 -28.63
CA GLY A 251 -9.23 -5.64 -29.14
C GLY A 251 -8.86 -4.70 -30.28
N THR A 252 -9.86 -3.99 -30.81
CA THR A 252 -9.69 -2.86 -31.74
C THR A 252 -9.65 -1.54 -30.94
N THR A 253 -9.22 -0.45 -31.59
CA THR A 253 -8.97 0.88 -30.98
C THR A 253 -10.05 1.43 -30.06
N PHE A 254 -11.31 1.00 -30.19
CA PHE A 254 -12.44 1.48 -29.37
C PHE A 254 -12.71 0.65 -28.11
N ASN A 255 -12.11 -0.54 -27.96
CA ASN A 255 -12.36 -1.45 -26.83
C ASN A 255 -11.05 -2.12 -26.39
N GLU A 256 -10.00 -1.34 -26.17
CA GLU A 256 -8.72 -1.87 -25.68
C GLU A 256 -8.91 -2.54 -24.31
N ARG A 257 -8.90 -3.87 -24.32
CA ARG A 257 -8.72 -4.69 -23.14
C ARG A 257 -7.26 -5.09 -23.10
N SER A 258 -6.71 -5.30 -21.92
CA SER A 258 -5.40 -5.91 -21.79
C SER A 258 -5.50 -7.09 -20.85
N THR A 259 -4.89 -8.20 -21.24
CA THR A 259 -4.74 -9.38 -20.37
C THR A 259 -3.35 -9.36 -19.77
N VAL A 260 -3.25 -9.52 -18.46
CA VAL A 260 -1.95 -9.71 -17.80
C VAL A 260 -1.49 -11.12 -18.11
N ILE A 261 -0.44 -11.26 -18.91
CA ILE A 261 0.11 -12.56 -19.32
C ILE A 261 1.07 -13.10 -18.26
N ALA A 262 1.82 -12.20 -17.65
CA ALA A 262 2.73 -12.50 -16.55
C ALA A 262 2.83 -11.29 -15.61
N SER A 263 3.04 -11.54 -14.33
CA SER A 263 3.25 -10.51 -13.30
C SER A 263 4.36 -10.94 -12.36
N GLY A 264 4.94 -9.97 -11.63
CA GLY A 264 6.03 -10.22 -10.69
C GLY A 264 7.37 -10.61 -11.33
N LEU A 265 7.52 -10.44 -12.64
CA LEU A 265 8.77 -10.76 -13.34
C LEU A 265 9.86 -9.75 -12.94
N PRO A 266 11.01 -10.18 -12.39
CA PRO A 266 12.10 -9.25 -12.16
C PRO A 266 12.73 -8.83 -13.50
N VAL A 267 13.08 -7.55 -13.62
CA VAL A 267 13.98 -7.09 -14.69
C VAL A 267 15.36 -7.70 -14.45
N LEU A 268 15.81 -8.56 -15.35
CA LEU A 268 17.10 -9.27 -15.22
C LEU A 268 18.27 -8.44 -15.72
N SER A 269 18.04 -7.67 -16.79
CA SER A 269 19.06 -6.83 -17.41
C SER A 269 18.42 -5.63 -18.10
N LEU A 270 19.16 -4.52 -18.16
CA LEU A 270 18.84 -3.37 -18.99
C LEU A 270 20.05 -3.02 -19.83
N ALA A 271 19.82 -2.62 -21.07
CA ALA A 271 20.85 -2.08 -21.94
C ALA A 271 20.32 -0.90 -22.75
N ARG A 272 21.19 0.08 -22.98
CA ARG A 272 20.93 1.25 -23.83
C ARG A 272 22.06 1.35 -24.84
N ASP A 273 21.70 1.44 -26.13
CA ASP A 273 22.67 1.51 -27.23
C ASP A 273 23.72 0.37 -27.17
N GLY A 274 23.28 -0.83 -26.77
CA GLY A 274 24.14 -2.01 -26.60
C GLY A 274 24.97 -2.05 -25.31
N ILE A 275 24.91 -1.00 -24.48
CA ILE A 275 25.67 -0.90 -23.22
C ILE A 275 24.77 -1.27 -22.05
N ALA A 276 25.22 -2.20 -21.21
CA ALA A 276 24.50 -2.60 -20.01
C ALA A 276 24.39 -1.43 -19.01
N VAL A 277 23.18 -1.20 -18.49
CA VAL A 277 22.89 -0.17 -17.50
C VAL A 277 22.11 -0.77 -16.33
N ARG A 278 22.20 -0.15 -15.14
CA ARG A 278 21.40 -0.59 -13.98
C ARG A 278 20.02 0.05 -13.93
N THR A 279 19.89 1.25 -14.46
CA THR A 279 18.66 2.03 -14.48
C THR A 279 18.51 2.70 -15.84
N THR A 280 17.26 2.87 -16.25
CA THR A 280 16.90 3.74 -17.36
C THR A 280 15.88 4.74 -16.84
N ALA A 281 16.09 6.03 -17.12
CA ALA A 281 15.10 7.08 -16.90
C ALA A 281 15.14 8.02 -18.11
N GLY A 282 13.97 8.36 -18.65
CA GLY A 282 13.82 9.27 -19.78
C GLY A 282 14.32 8.77 -21.15
N SER A 283 14.90 7.57 -21.25
CA SER A 283 15.26 6.98 -22.56
C SER A 283 14.00 6.53 -23.29
N ARG A 284 13.82 6.98 -24.53
CA ARG A 284 12.67 6.55 -25.36
C ARG A 284 12.79 5.10 -25.78
N VAL A 285 13.99 4.63 -26.13
CA VAL A 285 14.23 3.26 -26.54
C VAL A 285 15.32 2.64 -25.67
N PHE A 286 15.12 1.40 -25.25
CA PHE A 286 16.12 0.61 -24.54
C PHE A 286 15.82 -0.88 -24.69
N THR A 287 16.70 -1.70 -24.16
CA THR A 287 16.61 -3.16 -24.20
C THR A 287 16.43 -3.70 -22.80
N VAL A 288 15.45 -4.59 -22.59
CA VAL A 288 15.12 -5.17 -21.29
C VAL A 288 15.13 -6.69 -21.35
N GLY A 289 15.80 -7.33 -20.39
CA GLY A 289 15.80 -8.77 -20.21
C GLY A 289 14.78 -9.20 -19.16
N LEU A 290 13.89 -10.13 -19.50
CA LEU A 290 12.87 -10.68 -18.62
C LEU A 290 12.94 -12.21 -18.58
N GLY A 291 12.62 -12.80 -17.43
CA GLY A 291 12.54 -14.25 -17.24
C GLY A 291 11.22 -14.86 -17.73
N THR A 292 10.79 -14.54 -18.95
CA THR A 292 9.60 -15.14 -19.58
C THR A 292 9.83 -15.38 -21.06
N ARG A 293 9.38 -16.54 -21.57
CA ARG A 293 9.44 -16.88 -22.99
C ARG A 293 8.23 -16.42 -23.81
N ASP A 294 7.11 -16.09 -23.16
CA ASP A 294 5.88 -15.69 -23.87
C ASP A 294 5.78 -14.16 -24.05
N LEU A 295 6.91 -13.48 -24.22
CA LEU A 295 6.93 -12.06 -24.56
C LEU A 295 6.75 -11.88 -26.07
N ARG A 296 5.86 -10.98 -26.48
CA ARG A 296 5.54 -10.73 -27.88
C ARG A 296 5.64 -9.25 -28.23
N GLN A 297 5.81 -8.98 -29.52
CA GLN A 297 5.67 -7.61 -30.04
C GLN A 297 4.30 -7.04 -29.69
N ASN A 298 4.27 -5.76 -29.34
CA ASN A 298 3.13 -4.98 -28.84
C ASN A 298 2.66 -5.34 -27.42
N ASP A 299 3.32 -6.27 -26.73
CA ASP A 299 3.10 -6.41 -25.29
C ASP A 299 3.56 -5.12 -24.58
N VAL A 300 2.83 -4.72 -23.54
CA VAL A 300 3.15 -3.56 -22.70
C VAL A 300 3.79 -4.06 -21.42
N LEU A 301 4.99 -3.57 -21.14
CA LEU A 301 5.68 -3.77 -19.89
C LEU A 301 5.33 -2.65 -18.92
N GLU A 302 4.92 -3.04 -17.71
CA GLU A 302 4.69 -2.12 -16.61
C GLU A 302 5.65 -2.47 -15.47
N ALA A 303 6.65 -1.62 -15.24
CA ALA A 303 7.52 -1.73 -14.09
C ALA A 303 6.84 -1.12 -12.85
N TYR A 304 6.97 -1.79 -11.71
CA TYR A 304 6.39 -1.36 -10.45
C TYR A 304 7.23 -1.79 -9.26
N VAL A 305 7.20 -0.97 -8.21
CA VAL A 305 7.78 -1.27 -6.90
C VAL A 305 6.63 -1.72 -6.00
N PRO A 306 6.63 -2.99 -5.53
CA PRO A 306 5.64 -3.41 -4.55
C PRO A 306 5.87 -2.66 -3.24
N SER A 307 4.81 -2.48 -2.47
CA SER A 307 4.93 -1.93 -1.13
C SER A 307 5.87 -2.79 -0.26
N PRO A 308 6.66 -2.16 0.63
CA PRO A 308 7.58 -2.90 1.50
C PRO A 308 6.86 -3.91 2.40
N LEU A 309 5.56 -3.74 2.63
CA LEU A 309 4.70 -4.69 3.37
C LEU A 309 4.26 -5.90 2.53
N SER A 310 4.35 -5.83 1.20
CA SER A 310 3.91 -6.87 0.26
C SER A 310 5.08 -7.75 -0.26
N ALA A 311 6.31 -7.51 0.20
CA ALA A 311 7.45 -8.32 -0.21
C ALA A 311 7.37 -9.72 0.44
N PRO A 312 7.41 -10.83 -0.32
CA PRO A 312 7.52 -12.15 0.28
C PRO A 312 8.82 -12.21 1.09
N LEU A 313 8.71 -12.63 2.35
CA LEU A 313 9.83 -12.83 3.27
C LEU A 313 10.80 -13.89 2.73
N LEU A 314 11.72 -13.50 1.85
CA LEU A 314 13.11 -13.81 2.13
C LEU A 314 13.51 -12.78 3.16
N ALA A 315 13.39 -13.12 4.44
CA ALA A 315 13.89 -12.28 5.52
C ALA A 315 15.31 -11.86 5.15
N PRO A 316 15.59 -10.55 4.93
CA PRO A 316 16.96 -10.09 4.99
C PRO A 316 17.48 -10.53 6.37
N PRO A 317 18.71 -11.06 6.50
CA PRO A 317 19.27 -11.30 7.82
C PRO A 317 19.06 -10.03 8.64
N PRO A 318 18.59 -10.14 9.90
CA PRO A 318 18.32 -8.96 10.72
C PRO A 318 19.54 -8.05 10.62
N ALA A 319 19.32 -6.82 10.15
CA ALA A 319 20.38 -5.83 10.17
C ALA A 319 20.86 -5.77 11.62
N PRO A 320 22.17 -5.95 11.87
CA PRO A 320 22.67 -5.90 13.23
C PRO A 320 22.21 -4.56 13.83
N PRO A 321 21.72 -4.54 15.08
CA PRO A 321 21.32 -3.31 15.72
C PRO A 321 22.45 -2.31 15.53
N VAL A 322 22.13 -1.13 14.98
CA VAL A 322 23.11 -0.05 14.88
C VAL A 322 23.47 0.30 16.30
N ALA A 323 24.63 -0.19 16.77
CA ALA A 323 25.13 0.12 18.09
C ALA A 323 25.25 1.64 18.19
N LEU A 324 24.41 2.24 19.02
CA LEU A 324 24.48 3.66 19.29
C LEU A 324 25.77 3.93 20.05
N VAL A 325 26.54 4.91 19.60
CA VAL A 325 27.78 5.31 20.25
C VAL A 325 27.44 6.08 21.52
N ASP A 326 27.86 5.59 22.68
CA ASP A 326 27.68 6.29 23.94
C ASP A 326 28.67 7.45 24.06
N VAL A 327 28.19 8.69 24.05
CA VAL A 327 29.04 9.89 24.11
C VAL A 327 29.83 10.00 25.42
N ASN A 328 29.38 9.33 26.49
CA ASN A 328 30.01 9.33 27.81
C ASN A 328 31.01 8.19 28.02
N ALA A 329 30.99 7.17 27.18
CA ALA A 329 31.86 6.00 27.31
C ALA A 329 32.83 5.82 26.13
N ALA A 330 32.39 6.17 24.92
CA ALA A 330 33.11 5.89 23.67
C ALA A 330 34.47 6.58 23.60
N PRO A 331 35.50 5.93 23.03
CA PRO A 331 36.80 6.54 22.74
C PRO A 331 36.69 7.54 21.58
N GLY A 332 37.67 8.44 21.47
CA GLY A 332 37.67 9.49 20.43
C GLY A 332 37.60 8.95 18.99
N SER A 333 38.17 7.77 18.72
CA SER A 333 38.10 7.12 17.41
C SER A 333 36.68 6.68 17.02
N GLU A 334 35.83 6.41 18.00
CA GLU A 334 34.44 6.02 17.80
C GLU A 334 33.52 7.26 17.72
N LEU A 335 33.79 8.29 18.52
CA LEU A 335 33.13 9.60 18.41
C LEU A 335 33.38 10.24 17.04
N ALA A 336 34.58 10.11 16.48
CA ALA A 336 34.92 10.63 15.15
C ALA A 336 34.11 10.02 14.00
N ARG A 337 33.39 8.90 14.23
CA ARG A 337 32.50 8.27 13.24
C ARG A 337 31.09 8.86 13.25
N LEU A 338 30.77 9.74 14.21
CA LEU A 338 29.46 10.38 14.32
C LEU A 338 29.32 11.55 13.33
N PRO A 339 28.13 11.76 12.76
CA PRO A 339 27.90 12.82 11.80
C PRO A 339 28.15 14.20 12.42
N GLY A 340 28.94 15.04 11.74
CA GLY A 340 29.24 16.41 12.19
C GLY A 340 30.40 16.51 13.19
N LEU A 341 31.04 15.41 13.58
CA LEU A 341 32.18 15.41 14.49
C LEU A 341 33.52 15.44 13.74
N THR A 342 34.13 16.63 13.68
CA THR A 342 35.51 16.80 13.23
C THR A 342 36.50 16.43 14.34
N GLN A 343 37.77 16.18 14.00
CA GLN A 343 38.80 15.87 15.01
C GLN A 343 38.91 16.95 16.09
N ALA A 344 38.76 18.22 15.74
CA ALA A 344 38.73 19.33 16.69
C ALA A 344 37.55 19.22 17.67
N ARG A 345 36.34 18.93 17.16
CA ARG A 345 35.14 18.74 17.99
C ARG A 345 35.23 17.50 18.89
N VAL A 346 35.89 16.43 18.42
CA VAL A 346 36.15 15.23 19.23
C VAL A 346 37.13 15.53 20.37
N ALA A 347 38.17 16.33 20.13
CA ALA A 347 39.09 16.75 21.20
C ALA A 347 38.35 17.57 22.27
N THR A 348 37.53 18.54 21.84
CA THR A 348 36.68 19.33 22.74
C THR A 348 35.69 18.47 23.52
N ALA A 349 35.05 17.48 22.86
CA ALA A 349 34.14 16.53 23.50
C ALA A 349 34.80 15.76 24.65
N LEU A 350 36.01 15.23 24.42
CA LEU A 350 36.73 14.45 25.42
C LEU A 350 37.18 15.31 26.61
N GLU A 351 37.62 16.55 26.34
CA GLU A 351 38.00 17.50 27.38
C GLU A 351 36.79 17.90 28.25
N LEU A 352 35.66 18.23 27.62
CA LEU A 352 34.43 18.60 28.33
C LEU A 352 33.86 17.43 29.13
N ARG A 353 33.88 16.22 28.56
CA ARG A 353 33.50 14.99 29.27
C ARG A 353 34.31 14.81 30.55
N GLN A 354 35.63 15.00 30.48
CA GLN A 354 36.51 14.86 31.65
C GLN A 354 36.28 15.96 32.69
N ARG A 355 36.03 17.19 32.25
CA ARG A 355 35.79 18.34 33.15
C ARG A 355 34.42 18.31 33.83
N GLN A 356 33.38 17.84 33.13
CA GLN A 356 31.98 17.91 33.57
C GLN A 356 31.44 16.60 34.15
N GLY A 357 32.21 15.51 34.08
CA GLY A 357 31.78 14.19 34.51
C GLY A 357 30.89 13.46 33.49
N GLY A 358 30.65 14.05 32.32
CA GLY A 358 29.82 13.51 31.24
C GLY A 358 28.65 14.44 30.88
N PHE A 359 27.86 14.01 29.91
CA PHE A 359 26.71 14.74 29.39
C PHE A 359 25.40 14.07 29.81
N PRO A 360 24.37 14.83 30.22
CA PRO A 360 23.10 14.27 30.66
C PRO A 360 22.28 13.65 29.51
N ASP A 361 22.44 14.18 28.31
CA ASP A 361 21.78 13.72 27.08
C ASP A 361 22.59 14.08 25.82
N VAL A 362 22.13 13.61 24.66
CA VAL A 362 22.81 13.79 23.36
C VAL A 362 22.70 15.25 22.89
N GLU A 363 21.67 15.96 23.32
CA GLU A 363 21.41 17.37 23.05
C GLU A 363 22.43 18.26 23.76
N ALA A 364 22.65 18.06 25.05
CA ALA A 364 23.64 18.76 25.85
C ALA A 364 25.04 18.53 25.29
N PHE A 365 25.35 17.29 24.87
CA PHE A 365 26.57 16.98 24.15
C PHE A 365 26.72 17.80 22.86
N GLY A 366 25.68 17.77 22.00
CA GLY A 366 25.70 18.47 20.72
C GLY A 366 25.85 19.98 20.87
N VAL A 367 25.18 20.59 21.84
CA VAL A 367 25.31 22.01 22.17
C VAL A 367 26.72 22.33 22.68
N ALA A 368 27.26 21.50 23.57
CA ALA A 368 28.57 21.71 24.19
C ALA A 368 29.74 21.73 23.19
N ILE A 369 29.62 20.99 22.08
CA ILE A 369 30.63 20.97 21.01
C ILE A 369 30.29 21.87 19.81
N GLY A 370 29.25 22.70 19.93
CA GLY A 370 28.86 23.68 18.93
C GLY A 370 28.24 23.10 17.65
N LEU A 371 27.45 22.03 17.77
CA LEU A 371 26.62 21.53 16.66
C LEU A 371 25.40 22.44 16.44
N GLN A 372 25.00 22.61 15.18
CA GLN A 372 23.77 23.28 14.81
C GLN A 372 22.54 22.39 15.10
N PRO A 373 21.33 22.95 15.29
CA PRO A 373 20.14 22.17 15.65
C PRO A 373 19.83 20.98 14.73
N HIS A 374 20.02 21.15 13.41
CA HIS A 374 19.80 20.08 12.44
C HIS A 374 20.89 18.99 12.49
N GLU A 375 22.11 19.30 12.94
CA GLU A 375 23.18 18.32 13.17
C GLU A 375 22.89 17.47 14.42
N ILE A 376 22.37 18.09 15.50
CA ILE A 376 21.94 17.40 16.72
C ILE A 376 20.81 16.41 16.42
N VAL A 377 19.84 16.78 15.57
CA VAL A 377 18.78 15.87 15.12
C VAL A 377 19.33 14.63 14.41
N ARG A 378 20.37 14.79 13.59
CA ARG A 378 21.03 13.66 12.90
C ARG A 378 21.83 12.78 13.86
N LEU A 379 22.31 13.35 14.97
CA LEU A 379 23.08 12.64 16.00
C LEU A 379 22.22 11.68 16.83
N ARG A 380 20.94 12.02 17.08
CA ARG A 380 19.99 11.18 17.86
C ARG A 380 19.81 9.77 17.33
N GLY A 381 19.95 9.56 16.02
CA GLY A 381 19.83 8.24 15.39
C GLY A 381 21.11 7.40 15.46
N ARG A 382 22.20 7.91 16.05
CA ARG A 382 23.55 7.30 16.03
C ARG A 382 24.28 7.33 17.37
N ALA A 383 23.80 8.10 18.34
CA ALA A 383 24.45 8.28 19.63
C ALA A 383 23.46 8.13 20.80
N THR A 384 23.99 7.78 21.98
CA THR A 384 23.27 7.77 23.26
C THR A 384 24.13 8.44 24.34
N ALA A 385 23.55 8.77 25.48
CA ALA A 385 24.29 9.26 26.65
C ALA A 385 24.05 8.30 27.82
N GLY A 386 25.08 7.52 28.19
CA GLY A 386 25.05 6.64 29.35
C GLY A 386 24.91 7.43 30.66
N ARG A 387 24.41 6.78 31.70
CA ARG A 387 24.18 7.41 33.02
C ARG A 387 25.48 8.01 33.58
N VAL A 388 25.45 9.32 33.84
CA VAL A 388 26.51 10.03 34.56
C VAL A 388 26.30 9.83 36.06
N ALA A 389 27.31 9.36 36.78
CA ALA A 389 27.34 9.39 38.23
C ALA A 389 27.64 10.83 38.67
N LEU A 390 26.62 11.59 39.04
CA LEU A 390 26.81 12.87 39.72
C LEU A 390 27.42 12.60 41.11
N PRO A 391 28.50 13.29 41.51
CA PRO A 391 28.93 13.28 42.90
C PRO A 391 27.79 13.83 43.75
N GLU A 392 27.40 13.11 44.81
CA GLU A 392 26.39 13.57 45.77
C GLU A 392 26.82 14.90 46.39
N THR A 393 26.28 16.00 45.89
CA THR A 393 26.37 17.29 46.57
C THR A 393 25.43 17.24 47.75
N GLY A 394 25.99 16.93 48.93
CA GLY A 394 25.30 16.98 50.20
C GLY A 394 24.73 18.38 50.46
N VAL A 395 23.41 18.52 50.29
CA VAL A 395 22.67 19.67 50.78
C VAL A 395 22.28 19.35 52.22
N ARG A 396 22.98 19.99 53.17
CA ARG A 396 22.53 20.11 54.55
C ARG A 396 21.21 20.86 54.57
N GLN A 397 20.20 20.21 55.14
CA GLN A 397 18.98 20.82 55.64
C GLN A 397 19.36 21.96 56.59
N LEU A 398 19.04 23.20 56.23
CA LEU A 398 19.04 24.32 57.16
C LEU A 398 17.62 24.47 57.67
N ASP A 399 17.44 24.11 58.95
CA ASP A 399 16.35 24.59 59.78
C ASP A 399 16.57 26.09 60.01
N ILE A 400 15.71 26.95 59.44
CA ILE A 400 15.12 28.16 60.07
C ILE A 400 13.74 28.39 59.45
#